data_AF-A0A2Z5R0Y1-F1
#
_entry.id   AF-A0A2Z5R0Y1-F1
#
_cell.length_a   1.000
_cell.length_b   1.000
_cell.length_c   1.000
_cell.angle_alpha   90.00
_cell.angle_beta   90.00
_cell.angle_gamma   90.00
#
_symmetry.space_group_name_H-M   'P 1'
#
loop_
_entity.id
_entity.type
_entity.pdbx_description
1 polymer ?
#
loop_
_entity_poly.entity_id
_entity_poly.type
_entity_poly.pdbx_seq_one_letter_code
_entity_poly.pdbx_strand_id
1 'polypeptide(L)'
;MHHAFTAPKPEFLDTFDKDPGSALAYAYDIVCNGNEIGGGSIRIHRRDVQERVFAVMGIGEEEAQEKFGFLLDAFKYGAPPMGGIAFGWDRIISLLAGVDSIREVIAFPKTGNGYDPLTAAPAPITPQQRKEAGVDFKPKKKDEDEK
;
A
#
# COMPACT_ATOMS: atom_id res chain seq x y z
N MET A 1 -1.18 -13.68 0.63
CA MET A 1 -2.04 -12.48 0.79
C MET A 1 -1.25 -11.31 0.21
N HIS A 2 -1.84 -10.52 -0.69
CA HIS A 2 -1.21 -9.33 -1.32
C HIS A 2 -2.21 -8.17 -1.31
N HIS A 3 -1.87 -7.06 -1.97
CA HIS A 3 -2.75 -5.89 -2.07
C HIS A 3 -4.13 -6.25 -2.66
N ALA A 4 -5.18 -5.54 -2.24
CA ALA A 4 -6.58 -5.70 -2.68
C ALA A 4 -6.84 -5.57 -4.19
N PHE A 5 -5.85 -5.08 -4.96
CA PHE A 5 -5.92 -4.95 -6.42
C PHE A 5 -5.23 -6.11 -7.14
N THR A 6 -4.75 -7.11 -6.41
CA THR A 6 -4.12 -8.31 -6.97
C THR A 6 -5.19 -9.17 -7.62
N ALA A 7 -5.02 -9.46 -8.91
CA ALA A 7 -5.95 -10.31 -9.63
C ALA A 7 -5.90 -11.75 -9.09
N PRO A 8 -7.05 -12.44 -8.95
CA PRO A 8 -7.04 -13.89 -8.89
C PRO A 8 -6.48 -14.44 -10.21
N LYS A 9 -5.89 -15.63 -10.19
CA LYS A 9 -5.50 -16.27 -11.45
C LYS A 9 -6.75 -16.54 -12.31
N PRO A 10 -6.63 -16.54 -13.65
CA PRO A 10 -7.78 -16.69 -14.54
C PRO A 10 -8.64 -17.92 -14.24
N GLU A 11 -8.05 -19.02 -13.78
CA GLU A 11 -8.73 -20.27 -13.46
C GLU A 11 -9.68 -20.16 -12.25
N PHE A 12 -9.50 -19.15 -11.40
CA PHE A 12 -10.31 -18.94 -10.20
C PHE A 12 -11.28 -17.77 -10.33
N LEU A 13 -11.35 -17.09 -11.48
CA LEU A 13 -12.18 -15.89 -11.67
C LEU A 13 -13.67 -16.10 -11.32
N ASP A 14 -14.19 -17.31 -11.51
CA ASP A 14 -15.61 -17.64 -11.28
C ASP A 14 -15.89 -18.26 -9.91
N THR A 15 -14.83 -18.56 -9.14
CA THR A 15 -14.91 -19.33 -7.89
C THR A 15 -14.28 -18.64 -6.68
N PHE A 16 -13.42 -17.64 -6.88
CA PHE A 16 -12.65 -17.03 -5.77
C PHE A 16 -13.49 -16.42 -4.66
N ASP A 17 -14.73 -16.05 -4.94
CA ASP A 17 -15.68 -15.47 -3.98
C ASP A 17 -16.61 -16.52 -3.34
N LYS A 18 -16.64 -17.74 -3.89
CA LYS A 18 -17.42 -18.88 -3.36
C LYS A 18 -16.56 -19.82 -2.52
N ASP A 19 -15.33 -20.05 -2.96
CA ASP A 19 -14.31 -20.81 -2.23
C ASP A 19 -12.99 -20.00 -2.19
N PRO A 20 -12.92 -18.97 -1.32
CA PRO A 20 -11.74 -18.11 -1.25
C PRO A 20 -10.46 -18.84 -0.79
N GLY A 21 -10.60 -19.97 -0.09
CA GLY A 21 -9.47 -20.72 0.46
C GLY A 21 -8.65 -21.44 -0.61
N SER A 22 -9.28 -21.89 -1.69
CA SER A 22 -8.60 -22.56 -2.80
C SER A 22 -8.10 -21.58 -3.89
N ALA A 23 -8.58 -20.34 -3.87
CA ALA A 23 -8.27 -19.35 -4.87
C ALA A 23 -6.81 -18.89 -4.82
N LEU A 24 -6.12 -18.99 -5.96
CA LEU A 24 -4.76 -18.48 -6.09
C LEU A 24 -4.74 -17.06 -6.64
N ALA A 25 -3.88 -16.24 -6.05
CA ALA A 25 -3.56 -14.92 -6.58
C ALA A 25 -2.60 -15.02 -7.78
N TYR A 26 -2.72 -14.08 -8.71
CA TYR A 26 -1.78 -13.87 -9.80
C TYR A 26 -0.62 -12.97 -9.34
N ALA A 27 0.06 -13.42 -8.29
CA ALA A 27 1.16 -12.73 -7.63
C ALA A 27 2.43 -13.57 -7.65
N TYR A 28 3.56 -12.92 -7.45
CA TYR A 28 4.89 -13.52 -7.50
C TYR A 28 5.86 -12.75 -6.62
N ASP A 29 6.75 -13.49 -5.97
CA ASP A 29 7.85 -12.96 -5.18
C ASP A 29 9.18 -13.42 -5.78
N ILE A 30 10.21 -12.58 -5.65
CA ILE A 30 11.59 -12.89 -6.02
C ILE A 30 12.38 -13.05 -4.72
N VAL A 31 12.96 -14.23 -4.55
CA VAL A 31 13.73 -14.59 -3.36
C VAL A 31 15.17 -14.87 -3.74
N CYS A 32 16.12 -14.30 -2.97
CA CYS A 32 17.54 -14.54 -3.11
C CYS A 32 18.14 -14.88 -1.74
N ASN A 33 18.82 -16.02 -1.62
CA ASN A 33 19.46 -16.48 -0.37
C ASN A 33 18.53 -16.41 0.84
N GLY A 34 17.27 -16.84 0.68
CA GLY A 34 16.26 -16.82 1.75
C GLY A 34 15.70 -15.43 2.10
N ASN A 35 16.04 -14.39 1.35
CA ASN A 35 15.51 -13.04 1.51
C ASN A 35 14.56 -12.69 0.36
N GLU A 36 13.38 -12.19 0.66
CA GLU A 36 12.53 -11.54 -0.34
C GLU A 36 13.20 -10.24 -0.81
N ILE A 37 13.44 -10.12 -2.12
CA ILE A 37 14.08 -8.95 -2.73
C ILE A 37 13.17 -8.21 -3.70
N GLY A 38 11.98 -8.73 -3.96
CA GLY A 38 10.97 -8.06 -4.75
C GLY A 38 9.68 -8.87 -4.81
N GLY A 39 8.60 -8.18 -5.16
CA GLY A 39 7.26 -8.77 -5.21
C GLY A 39 6.36 -7.99 -6.15
N GLY A 40 5.39 -8.68 -6.71
CA GLY A 40 4.51 -8.09 -7.72
C GLY A 40 3.25 -8.91 -7.97
N SER A 41 2.35 -8.33 -8.75
CA SER A 41 1.15 -9.03 -9.20
C SER A 41 0.58 -8.43 -10.46
N ILE A 42 -0.19 -9.26 -11.17
CA ILE A 42 -1.15 -8.78 -12.16
C ILE A 42 -2.28 -8.08 -11.42
N ARG A 43 -2.70 -6.92 -11.93
CA ARG A 43 -3.73 -6.10 -11.30
C ARG A 43 -5.09 -6.36 -11.91
N ILE A 44 -6.11 -6.21 -11.08
CA ILE A 44 -7.50 -6.19 -11.50
C ILE A 44 -7.70 -4.91 -12.33
N HIS A 45 -8.14 -5.06 -13.57
CA HIS A 45 -8.50 -3.97 -14.48
C HIS A 45 -10.01 -3.92 -14.76
N ARG A 46 -10.75 -4.88 -14.21
CA ARG A 46 -12.18 -5.08 -14.37
C ARG A 46 -12.91 -4.71 -13.09
N ARG A 47 -13.82 -3.74 -13.18
CA ARG A 47 -14.56 -3.21 -12.01
C ARG A 47 -15.38 -4.28 -11.31
N ASP A 48 -16.08 -5.13 -12.06
CA ASP A 48 -16.91 -6.21 -11.52
C ASP A 48 -16.10 -7.23 -10.72
N VAL A 49 -14.88 -7.53 -11.17
CA VAL A 49 -13.95 -8.41 -10.45
C VAL A 49 -13.45 -7.72 -9.18
N GLN A 50 -13.13 -6.42 -9.23
CA GLN A 50 -12.64 -5.67 -8.07
C GLN A 50 -13.69 -5.58 -6.96
N GLU A 51 -14.95 -5.34 -7.31
CA GLU A 51 -16.06 -5.28 -6.37
C GLU A 51 -16.29 -6.62 -5.66
N ARG A 52 -16.21 -7.74 -6.40
CA ARG A 52 -16.25 -9.09 -5.81
C ARG A 52 -15.07 -9.35 -4.87
N VAL A 53 -13.86 -8.91 -5.22
CA VAL A 53 -12.67 -9.03 -4.35
C VAL A 53 -12.84 -8.21 -3.07
N PHE A 54 -13.36 -6.97 -3.16
CA PHE A 54 -13.66 -6.17 -1.97
C PHE A 54 -14.72 -6.81 -1.08
N ALA A 55 -15.77 -7.39 -1.65
CA ALA A 55 -16.78 -8.12 -0.87
C ALA A 55 -16.18 -9.31 -0.10
N VAL A 56 -15.29 -10.10 -0.73
CA VAL A 56 -14.56 -11.19 -0.06
C VAL A 56 -13.67 -10.68 1.08
N MET A 57 -13.10 -9.49 0.92
CA MET A 57 -12.28 -8.82 1.95
C MET A 57 -13.12 -8.14 3.05
N GLY A 58 -14.45 -8.12 2.93
CA GLY A 58 -15.35 -7.45 3.86
C GLY A 58 -15.36 -5.92 3.74
N ILE A 59 -14.91 -5.38 2.60
CA ILE A 59 -14.91 -3.94 2.32
C ILE A 59 -16.23 -3.59 1.63
N GLY A 60 -17.06 -2.79 2.30
CA GLY A 60 -18.34 -2.33 1.77
C GLY A 60 -18.20 -1.30 0.65
N GLU A 61 -19.27 -1.02 -0.08
CA GLU A 61 -19.25 -0.08 -1.22
C GLU A 61 -18.90 1.35 -0.79
N GLU A 62 -19.49 1.86 0.29
CA GLU A 62 -19.19 3.20 0.81
C GLU A 62 -17.72 3.34 1.21
N GLU A 63 -17.19 2.36 1.93
CA GLU A 63 -15.79 2.32 2.34
C GLU A 63 -14.84 2.21 1.13
N ALA A 64 -15.21 1.39 0.14
CA ALA A 64 -14.45 1.26 -1.10
C ALA A 64 -14.42 2.56 -1.90
N GLN A 65 -15.54 3.28 -1.97
CA GLN A 65 -15.61 4.58 -2.63
C GLN A 65 -14.83 5.66 -1.87
N GLU A 66 -14.93 5.71 -0.55
CA GLU A 66 -14.18 6.67 0.28
C GLU A 66 -12.66 6.48 0.12
N LYS A 67 -12.19 5.23 0.16
CA LYS A 67 -10.74 4.92 0.13
C LYS A 67 -10.16 4.84 -1.28
N PHE A 68 -10.94 4.33 -2.24
CA PHE A 68 -10.45 3.95 -3.57
C PHE A 68 -11.28 4.50 -4.73
N GLY A 69 -12.25 5.39 -4.49
CA GLY A 69 -13.18 5.88 -5.51
C GLY A 69 -12.48 6.45 -6.74
N PHE A 70 -11.39 7.22 -6.55
CA PHE A 70 -10.60 7.76 -7.67
C PHE A 70 -10.04 6.67 -8.61
N LEU A 71 -9.66 5.51 -8.07
CA LEU A 71 -9.12 4.39 -8.83
C LEU A 71 -10.24 3.54 -9.43
N LEU A 72 -11.33 3.33 -8.70
CA LEU A 72 -12.52 2.64 -9.20
C LEU A 72 -13.17 3.39 -10.37
N ASP A 73 -13.21 4.72 -10.30
CA ASP A 73 -13.67 5.57 -11.38
C ASP A 73 -12.78 5.48 -12.61
N ALA A 74 -11.47 5.31 -12.43
CA ALA A 74 -10.52 5.15 -13.54
C ALA A 74 -10.83 3.91 -14.39
N PHE A 75 -11.37 2.83 -13.81
CA PHE A 75 -11.77 1.64 -14.58
C PHE A 75 -12.85 1.92 -15.63
N LYS A 76 -13.69 2.94 -15.43
CA LYS A 76 -14.73 3.34 -16.39
C LYS A 76 -14.14 3.85 -17.72
N TYR A 77 -12.88 4.28 -17.71
CA TYR A 77 -12.18 4.81 -18.89
C TYR A 77 -11.36 3.75 -19.63
N GLY A 78 -11.50 2.46 -19.28
CA GLY A 78 -10.85 1.36 -19.99
C GLY A 78 -9.42 1.11 -19.52
N ALA A 79 -9.23 0.83 -18.23
CA ALA A 79 -7.94 0.38 -17.71
C ALA A 79 -7.49 -0.91 -18.43
N PRO A 80 -6.29 -0.95 -19.05
CA PRO A 80 -5.82 -2.15 -19.72
C PRO A 80 -5.39 -3.23 -18.71
N PRO A 81 -5.28 -4.50 -19.14
CA PRO A 81 -4.57 -5.50 -18.37
C PRO A 81 -3.15 -5.01 -18.01
N MET A 82 -2.84 -4.97 -16.73
CA MET A 82 -1.60 -4.39 -16.23
C MET A 82 -1.03 -5.23 -15.09
N GLY A 83 0.28 -5.16 -14.92
CA GLY A 83 1.02 -5.84 -13.87
C GLY A 83 2.31 -5.10 -13.60
N GLY A 84 2.96 -5.43 -12.50
CA GLY A 84 4.23 -4.78 -12.16
C GLY A 84 4.94 -5.51 -11.05
N ILE A 85 6.12 -5.01 -10.71
CA ILE A 85 6.96 -5.55 -9.65
C ILE A 85 7.66 -4.38 -8.96
N ALA A 86 7.90 -4.52 -7.66
CA ALA A 86 8.76 -3.64 -6.90
C ALA A 86 9.94 -4.43 -6.35
N PHE A 87 11.13 -3.84 -6.42
CA PHE A 87 12.34 -4.41 -5.82
C PHE A 87 12.68 -3.71 -4.52
N GLY A 88 13.06 -4.48 -3.52
CA GLY A 88 13.71 -3.99 -2.30
C GLY A 88 15.15 -3.60 -2.63
N TRP A 89 15.33 -2.42 -3.23
CA TRP A 89 16.63 -2.00 -3.77
C TRP A 89 17.74 -2.03 -2.71
N ASP A 90 17.52 -1.44 -1.54
CA ASP A 90 18.52 -1.42 -0.46
C ASP A 90 18.88 -2.83 0.02
N ARG A 91 17.91 -3.76 0.03
CA ARG A 91 18.13 -5.17 0.37
C ARG A 91 18.96 -5.87 -0.69
N ILE A 92 18.71 -5.63 -1.96
CA ILE A 92 19.51 -6.18 -3.06
C ILE A 92 20.96 -5.73 -2.90
N ILE A 93 21.18 -4.43 -2.68
CA ILE A 93 22.53 -3.90 -2.52
C ILE A 93 23.20 -4.45 -1.25
N SER A 94 22.47 -4.58 -0.13
CA SER A 94 23.04 -5.14 1.11
C SER A 94 23.48 -6.61 0.94
N LEU A 95 22.68 -7.42 0.22
CA LEU A 95 23.03 -8.81 -0.08
C LEU A 95 24.25 -8.90 -1.01
N LEU A 96 24.33 -8.04 -2.03
CA LEU A 96 25.47 -7.99 -2.95
C LEU A 96 26.75 -7.51 -2.26
N ALA A 97 26.63 -6.57 -1.32
CA ALA A 97 27.75 -6.06 -0.54
C ALA A 97 28.17 -6.99 0.61
N GLY A 98 27.39 -8.05 0.91
CA GLY A 98 27.67 -8.99 1.99
C GLY A 98 27.55 -8.37 3.38
N VAL A 99 26.63 -7.41 3.56
CA VAL A 99 26.39 -6.70 4.83
C VAL A 99 25.03 -7.06 5.42
N ASP A 100 24.99 -7.16 6.75
CA ASP A 100 23.80 -7.65 7.47
C ASP A 100 22.67 -6.62 7.59
N SER A 101 22.96 -5.35 7.30
CA SER A 101 22.04 -4.23 7.50
C SER A 101 22.00 -3.33 6.27
N ILE A 102 20.80 -2.98 5.81
CA ILE A 102 20.61 -2.00 4.73
C ILE A 102 21.16 -0.61 5.09
N ARG A 103 21.40 -0.33 6.38
CA ARG A 103 22.01 0.94 6.81
C ARG A 103 23.43 1.11 6.27
N GLU A 104 24.13 0.02 5.99
CA GLU A 104 25.50 0.04 5.44
C GLU A 104 25.54 0.46 3.96
N VAL A 105 24.38 0.50 3.30
CA VAL A 105 24.26 0.86 1.87
C VAL A 105 23.42 2.13 1.64
N ILE A 106 23.06 2.82 2.71
CA ILE A 106 22.32 4.10 2.70
C ILE A 106 23.25 5.17 3.26
N ALA A 107 23.41 6.29 2.56
CA ALA A 107 24.37 7.33 2.95
C ALA A 107 24.08 7.96 4.34
N PHE A 108 22.80 8.19 4.67
CA PHE A 108 22.36 8.80 5.93
C PHE A 108 21.19 8.01 6.54
N PRO A 109 21.46 6.79 7.07
CA PRO A 109 20.42 5.90 7.55
C PRO A 109 19.81 6.42 8.85
N LYS A 110 18.65 5.86 9.22
CA LYS A 110 17.99 6.14 10.50
C LYS A 110 18.18 4.99 11.47
N THR A 111 18.11 5.28 12.77
CA THR A 111 18.07 4.27 13.83
C THR A 111 16.75 3.48 13.78
N GLY A 112 16.65 2.39 14.56
CA GLY A 112 15.45 1.54 14.56
C GLY A 112 14.15 2.25 14.94
N ASN A 113 14.23 3.36 15.69
CA ASN A 113 13.08 4.22 16.04
C ASN A 113 12.85 5.38 15.05
N GLY A 114 13.50 5.38 13.88
CA GLY A 114 13.31 6.42 12.85
C GLY A 114 14.05 7.73 13.12
N TYR A 115 14.92 7.79 14.12
CA TYR A 115 15.70 8.98 14.46
C TYR A 115 16.95 9.10 13.57
N ASP A 116 17.33 10.34 13.28
CA ASP A 116 18.54 10.72 12.54
C ASP A 116 19.59 11.28 13.50
N PRO A 117 20.63 10.51 13.86
CA PRO A 117 21.68 10.99 14.75
C PRO A 117 22.51 12.14 14.20
N LEU A 118 22.59 12.31 12.87
CA LEU A 118 23.40 13.36 12.25
C LEU A 118 22.73 14.72 12.38
N THR A 119 21.42 14.76 12.17
CA THR A 119 20.62 16.01 12.16
C THR A 119 19.79 16.22 13.42
N ALA A 120 19.79 15.23 14.32
CA ALA A 120 18.91 15.16 15.49
C ALA A 120 17.41 15.23 15.15
N ALA A 121 17.00 14.64 14.02
CA ALA A 121 15.61 14.62 13.56
C ALA A 121 14.87 13.35 14.02
N PRO A 122 13.55 13.39 14.28
CA PRO A 122 12.68 14.56 14.19
C PRO A 122 12.94 15.57 15.33
N ALA A 123 12.76 16.86 15.03
CA ALA A 123 12.88 17.96 15.98
C ALA A 123 11.52 18.66 16.18
N PRO A 124 11.27 19.30 17.34
CA PRO A 124 10.04 20.05 17.55
C PRO A 124 9.94 21.24 16.60
N ILE A 125 8.74 21.48 16.07
CA ILE A 125 8.42 22.70 15.30
C ILE A 125 7.91 23.81 16.24
N THR A 126 8.12 25.06 15.85
CA THR A 126 7.76 26.23 16.68
C THR A 126 6.25 26.38 16.85
N PRO A 127 5.77 27.08 17.90
CA PRO A 127 4.35 27.38 18.06
C PRO A 127 3.74 28.12 16.86
N GLN A 128 4.52 29.00 16.22
CA GLN A 128 4.09 29.70 15.01
C GLN A 128 3.85 28.73 13.86
N GLN A 129 4.79 27.82 13.58
CA GLN A 129 4.65 26.79 12.53
C GLN A 129 3.46 25.87 12.80
N ARG A 130 3.23 25.46 14.06
CA ARG A 130 2.06 24.65 14.43
C ARG A 130 0.75 25.38 14.18
N LYS A 131 0.71 26.69 14.47
CA LYS A 131 -0.46 27.55 14.21
C LYS A 131 -0.70 27.73 12.70
N GLU A 132 0.34 28.02 11.93
CA GLU A 132 0.26 28.20 10.47
C GLU A 132 -0.15 26.92 9.74
N ALA A 133 0.38 25.77 10.17
CA ALA A 133 0.01 24.46 9.62
C ALA A 133 -1.35 23.95 10.14
N GLY A 134 -1.99 24.66 11.08
CA GLY A 134 -3.30 24.28 11.62
C GLY A 134 -3.29 23.01 12.47
N VAL A 135 -2.13 22.56 12.96
CA VAL A 135 -1.99 21.28 13.71
C VAL A 135 -2.81 21.30 15.00
N ASP A 136 -2.90 22.46 15.66
CA ASP A 136 -3.67 22.64 16.90
C ASP A 136 -5.08 23.18 16.67
N PHE A 137 -5.57 23.17 15.42
CA PHE A 137 -6.89 23.68 15.11
C PHE A 137 -7.95 22.87 15.86
N LYS A 138 -8.72 23.54 16.72
CA LYS A 138 -9.89 22.96 17.36
C LYS A 138 -11.10 23.19 16.44
N PRO A 139 -11.72 22.14 15.87
CA PRO A 139 -12.89 22.30 15.03
C PRO A 139 -14.01 22.95 15.84
N LYS A 140 -14.74 23.88 15.21
CA LYS A 140 -15.98 24.43 15.79
C LYS A 140 -16.96 23.27 15.97
N LYS A 141 -17.65 23.24 17.12
CA LYS A 141 -18.80 22.32 17.30
C LYS A 141 -19.81 22.65 16.18
N LYS A 142 -20.34 21.62 15.51
CA LYS A 142 -21.50 21.78 14.64
C LYS A 142 -22.63 22.31 15.53
N ASP A 143 -23.18 23.47 15.19
CA ASP A 143 -24.43 23.92 15.80
C ASP A 143 -25.51 22.89 15.42
N GLU A 144 -26.19 22.29 16.41
CA GLU A 144 -27.23 21.28 16.22
C GLU A 144 -28.59 21.88 15.78
N ASP A 145 -28.61 23.13 15.34
CA ASP A 145 -29.83 23.91 15.13
C ASP A 145 -30.03 24.33 13.66
N GLU A 146 -30.16 23.37 12.76
CA GLU A 146 -31.03 23.51 11.57
C GLU A 146 -31.74 22.17 11.34
N LYS A 147 -32.81 21.96 12.10
CA LYS A 147 -33.90 21.00 11.79
C LYS A 147 -34.97 21.70 10.96
#